data_AF-A0A851DSC8-F1
#
_entry.id   AF-A0A851DSC8-F1
#
_cell.length_a   1.000
_cell.length_b   1.000
_cell.length_c   1.000
_cell.angle_alpha   90.00
_cell.angle_beta   90.00
_cell.angle_gamma   90.00
#
_symmetry.space_group_name_H-M   'P 1'
#
loop_
_entity.id
_entity.type
_entity.pdbx_description
1 polymer ?
#
loop_
_entity_poly.entity_id
_entity_poly.type
_entity_poly.pdbx_seq_one_letter_code
_entity_poly.pdbx_strand_id
1 'polypeptide(L)'
;PSSASPQLAPSPDVDSSGSVQLWSDYLNVRLHPKSVYVIRQYMHDGDCGCLEAFGQGESLLQDPRCVEELEDRLHFYVEECDDLQGFQVLCDIHNGFSGVGAKVTELLYDEYSGKGILTWGLTPTVPCLPLLTTGFCFPQDYQKNVYRLMNTALGIVHLSRHSSLFCPMSLSGSLGIR
;
A
#
# COMPACT_ATOMS: atom_id res chain seq x y z
N PRO A 1 -14.25 -5.87 -49.63
CA PRO A 1 -14.01 -6.60 -48.36
C PRO A 1 -13.95 -5.61 -47.18
N SER A 2 -15.11 -5.37 -46.58
CA SER A 2 -15.31 -4.49 -45.42
C SER A 2 -14.76 -5.14 -44.15
N SER A 3 -13.74 -4.55 -43.54
CA SER A 3 -13.22 -4.95 -42.23
C SER A 3 -14.18 -4.48 -41.14
N ALA A 4 -14.87 -5.43 -40.51
CA ALA A 4 -15.74 -5.18 -39.37
C ALA A 4 -14.90 -4.78 -38.15
N SER A 5 -15.21 -3.63 -37.55
CA SER A 5 -14.70 -3.20 -36.25
C SER A 5 -15.24 -4.16 -35.17
N PRO A 6 -14.44 -4.59 -34.17
CA PRO A 6 -14.96 -5.37 -33.07
C PRO A 6 -15.87 -4.47 -32.21
N GLN A 7 -17.14 -4.86 -32.09
CA GLN A 7 -18.10 -4.19 -31.22
C GLN A 7 -17.64 -4.34 -29.76
N LEU A 8 -17.46 -3.21 -29.08
CA LEU A 8 -17.18 -3.12 -27.66
C LEU A 8 -18.39 -3.66 -26.90
N ALA A 9 -18.23 -4.78 -26.18
CA ALA A 9 -19.27 -5.32 -25.31
C ALA A 9 -19.66 -4.27 -24.23
N PRO A 10 -20.95 -4.16 -23.89
CA PRO A 10 -21.39 -3.23 -22.86
C PRO A 10 -20.76 -3.64 -21.52
N SER A 11 -20.30 -2.65 -20.75
CA SER A 11 -19.85 -2.84 -19.38
C SER A 11 -20.95 -3.49 -18.55
N PRO A 12 -20.63 -4.43 -17.64
CA PRO A 12 -21.62 -4.87 -16.67
C PRO A 12 -22.06 -3.63 -15.87
N ASP A 13 -23.36 -3.37 -15.91
CA ASP A 13 -23.99 -2.30 -15.13
C ASP A 13 -23.66 -2.54 -13.66
N VAL A 14 -22.94 -1.58 -13.06
CA VAL A 14 -22.71 -1.57 -11.62
C VAL A 14 -24.04 -1.23 -10.98
N ASP A 15 -24.68 -2.22 -10.36
CA ASP A 15 -25.89 -2.06 -9.56
C ASP A 15 -25.66 -0.98 -8.49
N SER A 16 -26.20 0.21 -8.76
CA SER A 16 -26.05 1.42 -7.93
C SER A 16 -26.90 1.42 -6.65
N SER A 17 -27.42 0.24 -6.25
CA SER A 17 -28.21 0.05 -5.03
C SER A 17 -27.49 -0.72 -3.92
N GLY A 18 -26.25 -1.16 -4.13
CA GLY A 18 -25.44 -1.79 -3.10
C GLY A 18 -24.89 -0.76 -2.13
N SER A 19 -25.12 -0.94 -0.83
CA SER A 19 -24.52 -0.11 0.22
C SER A 19 -23.00 -0.11 0.07
N VAL A 20 -22.40 1.03 -0.28
CA VAL A 20 -20.94 1.18 -0.42
C VAL A 20 -20.25 0.78 0.88
N GLN A 21 -19.31 -0.17 0.82
CA GLN A 21 -18.60 -0.68 2.00
C GLN A 21 -17.12 -0.29 2.00
N LEU A 22 -16.51 -0.17 0.82
CA LEU A 22 -15.06 0.02 0.68
C LEU A 22 -14.75 1.24 -0.19
N TRP A 23 -13.60 1.86 0.04
CA TRP A 23 -13.13 2.99 -0.78
C TRP A 23 -12.96 2.60 -2.25
N SER A 24 -12.64 1.32 -2.51
CA SER A 24 -12.49 0.75 -3.85
C SER A 24 -13.78 0.79 -4.66
N ASP A 25 -14.95 0.84 -4.02
CA ASP A 25 -16.24 0.91 -4.70
C ASP A 25 -16.41 2.25 -5.43
N TYR A 26 -15.64 3.28 -5.04
CA TYR A 26 -15.60 4.59 -5.70
C TYR A 26 -14.55 4.66 -6.84
N LEU A 27 -13.76 3.61 -7.07
CA LEU A 27 -12.80 3.59 -8.18
C LEU A 27 -13.53 3.41 -9.51
N ASN A 28 -13.71 4.51 -10.24
CA ASN A 28 -14.26 4.48 -11.60
C ASN A 28 -13.24 4.03 -12.67
N VAL A 29 -11.96 3.94 -12.31
CA VAL A 29 -10.88 3.58 -13.24
C VAL A 29 -10.77 2.07 -13.35
N ARG A 30 -10.79 1.54 -14.58
CA ARG A 30 -10.53 0.12 -14.83
C ARG A 30 -9.04 -0.14 -14.74
N LEU A 31 -8.63 -0.81 -13.67
CA LEU A 31 -7.26 -1.28 -13.50
C LEU A 31 -7.04 -2.58 -14.29
N HIS A 32 -5.82 -2.80 -14.76
CA HIS A 32 -5.46 -4.07 -15.36
C HIS A 32 -5.44 -5.16 -14.26
N PRO A 33 -5.80 -6.43 -14.54
CA PRO A 33 -5.81 -7.47 -13.50
C PRO A 33 -4.45 -7.69 -12.82
N LYS A 34 -3.35 -7.44 -13.55
CA LYS A 34 -1.99 -7.49 -12.98
C LYS A 34 -1.64 -6.26 -12.11
N SER A 35 -2.46 -5.20 -12.08
CA SER A 35 -2.21 -4.02 -11.23
C SER A 35 -2.57 -4.26 -9.77
N VAL A 36 -3.40 -5.28 -9.48
CA VAL A 36 -3.93 -5.54 -8.14
C VAL A 36 -3.34 -6.84 -7.60
N TYR A 37 -2.81 -6.77 -6.39
CA TYR A 37 -2.37 -7.93 -5.61
C TYR A 37 -3.15 -7.97 -4.29
N VAL A 38 -3.74 -9.11 -3.97
CA VAL A 38 -4.60 -9.27 -2.78
C VAL A 38 -3.89 -10.12 -1.74
N ILE A 39 -3.55 -9.50 -0.61
CA ILE A 39 -2.96 -10.19 0.55
C ILE A 39 -4.09 -10.87 1.32
N ARG A 40 -4.33 -12.16 1.04
CA ARG A 40 -5.48 -12.89 1.58
C ARG A 40 -5.42 -13.15 3.08
N GLN A 41 -4.21 -13.28 3.63
CA GLN A 41 -3.98 -13.70 5.03
C GLN A 41 -4.54 -12.71 6.05
N TYR A 42 -4.53 -11.41 5.72
CA TYR A 42 -4.94 -10.32 6.61
C TYR A 42 -6.23 -9.62 6.14
N MET A 43 -7.06 -10.30 5.36
CA MET A 43 -8.39 -9.78 4.97
C MET A 43 -9.33 -9.74 6.18
N HIS A 44 -10.42 -8.98 6.07
CA HIS A 44 -11.42 -8.84 7.14
C HIS A 44 -12.01 -10.18 7.59
N ASP A 45 -12.15 -11.14 6.67
CA ASP A 45 -12.60 -12.52 6.93
C ASP A 45 -11.44 -13.52 7.07
N GLY A 46 -10.20 -13.04 7.16
CA GLY A 46 -9.00 -13.88 7.24
C GLY A 46 -8.72 -14.43 8.63
N ASP A 47 -8.02 -15.57 8.69
CA ASP A 47 -7.70 -16.26 9.94
C ASP A 47 -6.63 -15.54 10.80
N CYS A 48 -5.86 -14.61 10.22
CA CYS A 48 -4.68 -14.01 10.87
C CYS A 48 -4.90 -12.60 11.46
N GLY A 49 -6.12 -12.07 11.43
CA GLY A 49 -6.41 -10.70 11.91
C GLY A 49 -5.84 -9.61 11.00
N CYS A 50 -5.61 -8.41 11.53
CA CYS A 50 -5.12 -7.25 10.77
C CYS A 50 -3.59 -7.24 10.63
N LEU A 51 -3.10 -6.66 9.53
CA LEU A 51 -1.67 -6.44 9.29
C LEU A 51 -1.15 -5.23 10.11
N GLU A 52 -0.76 -5.48 11.37
CA GLU A 52 -0.46 -4.42 12.34
C GLU A 52 1.05 -4.20 12.58
N ALA A 53 1.89 -5.22 12.48
CA ALA A 53 3.30 -5.13 12.84
C ALA A 53 4.24 -5.17 11.63
N PHE A 54 5.34 -4.40 11.67
CA PHE A 54 6.34 -4.35 10.61
C PHE A 54 6.82 -5.74 10.16
N GLY A 55 7.18 -6.59 11.12
CA GLY A 55 7.65 -7.95 10.84
C GLY A 55 6.63 -8.85 10.14
N GLN A 56 5.32 -8.64 10.38
CA GLN A 56 4.27 -9.37 9.64
C GLN A 56 4.31 -9.01 8.15
N GLY A 57 4.52 -7.72 7.86
CA GLY A 57 4.68 -7.22 6.50
C GLY A 57 5.92 -7.77 5.81
N GLU A 58 7.05 -7.85 6.52
CA GLU A 58 8.26 -8.46 5.99
C GLU A 58 8.07 -9.95 5.69
N SER A 59 7.44 -10.70 6.59
CA SER A 59 7.21 -12.14 6.41
C SER A 59 6.33 -12.47 5.21
N LEU A 60 5.42 -11.58 4.80
CA LEU A 60 4.64 -11.76 3.56
C LEU A 60 5.53 -11.85 2.33
N LEU A 61 6.57 -11.02 2.27
CA LEU A 61 7.53 -10.94 1.18
C LEU A 61 8.72 -11.89 1.38
N GLN A 62 8.67 -12.78 2.37
CA GLN A 62 9.57 -13.92 2.50
C GLN A 62 8.98 -15.20 1.88
N ASP A 63 7.68 -15.23 1.59
CA ASP A 63 7.05 -16.34 0.86
C ASP A 63 7.52 -16.28 -0.61
N PRO A 64 8.26 -17.30 -1.11
CA PRO A 64 8.74 -17.32 -2.49
C PRO A 64 7.62 -17.13 -3.50
N ARG A 65 6.42 -17.68 -3.23
CA ARG A 65 5.28 -17.54 -4.14
C ARG A 65 4.83 -16.09 -4.24
N CYS A 66 4.82 -15.36 -3.13
CA CYS A 66 4.43 -13.95 -3.12
C CYS A 66 5.44 -13.09 -3.87
N VAL A 67 6.74 -13.39 -3.73
CA VAL A 67 7.83 -12.68 -4.41
C VAL A 67 7.78 -12.94 -5.91
N GLU A 68 7.70 -14.21 -6.33
CA GLU A 68 7.58 -14.59 -7.74
C GLU A 68 6.35 -13.93 -8.40
N GLU A 69 5.19 -13.93 -7.74
CA GLU A 69 3.97 -13.31 -8.29
C GLU A 69 4.07 -11.77 -8.38
N LEU A 70 4.89 -11.15 -7.53
CA LEU A 70 5.16 -9.72 -7.55
C LEU A 70 6.12 -9.38 -8.71
N GLU A 71 7.21 -10.12 -8.85
CA GLU A 71 8.18 -9.98 -9.93
C GLU A 71 7.51 -10.16 -11.30
N ASP A 72 6.70 -11.21 -11.48
CA ASP A 72 5.93 -11.47 -12.71
C ASP A 72 4.97 -10.32 -13.09
N ARG A 73 4.46 -9.59 -12.10
CA ARG A 73 3.63 -8.40 -12.33
C ARG A 73 4.47 -7.19 -12.67
N LEU A 74 5.62 -7.00 -12.03
CA LEU A 74 6.54 -5.91 -12.31
C LEU A 74 7.11 -6.05 -13.72
N HIS A 75 7.59 -7.24 -14.10
CA HIS A 75 8.09 -7.54 -15.46
C HIS A 75 7.08 -7.19 -16.52
N PHE A 76 5.80 -7.57 -16.33
CA PHE A 76 4.74 -7.23 -17.26
C PHE A 76 4.62 -5.72 -17.56
N TYR A 77 4.81 -4.84 -16.57
CA TYR A 77 4.77 -3.39 -16.82
C TYR A 77 6.09 -2.83 -17.33
N VAL A 78 7.21 -3.39 -16.89
CA VAL A 78 8.54 -2.91 -17.29
C VAL A 78 8.83 -3.27 -18.75
N GLU A 79 8.43 -4.45 -19.22
CA GLU A 79 8.63 -4.89 -20.61
C GLU A 79 7.85 -4.04 -21.61
N GLU A 80 6.73 -3.45 -21.20
CA GLU A 80 5.94 -2.53 -22.03
C GLU A 80 6.52 -1.10 -22.06
N CYS A 81 7.57 -0.82 -21.27
CA CYS A 81 8.25 0.48 -21.27
C CYS A 81 9.42 0.50 -22.28
N ASP A 82 9.41 1.43 -23.22
CA ASP A 82 10.58 1.68 -24.10
C ASP A 82 11.80 2.19 -23.32
N ASP A 83 11.56 3.06 -22.32
CA ASP A 83 12.58 3.54 -21.38
C ASP A 83 11.98 3.71 -19.98
N LEU A 84 12.24 2.74 -19.10
CA LEU A 84 11.84 2.80 -17.71
C LEU A 84 12.65 3.87 -16.96
N GLN A 85 11.99 4.93 -16.49
CA GLN A 85 12.66 5.98 -15.71
C GLN A 85 12.87 5.60 -14.23
N GLY A 86 11.93 4.85 -13.67
CA GLY A 86 11.91 4.57 -12.24
C GLY A 86 10.53 4.23 -11.70
N PHE A 87 10.43 4.24 -10.37
CA PHE A 87 9.26 3.82 -9.63
C PHE A 87 8.81 4.89 -8.64
N GLN A 88 7.50 4.93 -8.41
CA GLN A 88 6.91 5.67 -7.30
C GLN A 88 6.24 4.68 -6.36
N VAL A 89 6.65 4.66 -5.09
CA VAL A 89 6.06 3.79 -4.06
C VAL A 89 5.28 4.66 -3.09
N LEU A 90 3.98 4.43 -3.00
CA LEU A 90 3.13 5.02 -1.98
C LEU A 90 2.85 3.94 -0.94
N CYS A 91 3.24 4.18 0.31
CA CYS A 91 3.19 3.16 1.35
C CYS A 91 2.74 3.75 2.68
N ASP A 92 1.77 3.10 3.32
CA ASP A 92 1.43 3.39 4.71
C ASP A 92 2.58 2.97 5.63
N ILE A 93 3.15 3.93 6.37
CA ILE A 93 4.28 3.66 7.26
C ILE A 93 3.86 3.41 8.72
N HIS A 94 2.58 3.45 9.05
CA HIS A 94 2.09 3.44 10.42
C HIS A 94 1.53 2.08 10.89
N ASN A 95 1.38 1.10 10.01
CA ASN A 95 0.85 -0.24 10.28
C ASN A 95 1.78 -1.29 9.63
N GLY A 96 1.40 -2.57 9.61
CA GLY A 96 2.28 -3.62 9.08
C GLY A 96 2.56 -3.51 7.57
N PHE A 97 1.80 -2.70 6.81
CA PHE A 97 2.14 -2.40 5.42
C PHE A 97 3.48 -1.67 5.27
N SER A 98 3.98 -1.03 6.33
CA SER A 98 5.32 -0.45 6.35
C SER A 98 6.41 -1.48 6.06
N GLY A 99 6.23 -2.72 6.56
CA GLY A 99 7.15 -3.83 6.31
C GLY A 99 7.03 -4.36 4.88
N VAL A 100 5.80 -4.43 4.35
CA VAL A 100 5.57 -4.80 2.95
C VAL A 100 6.25 -3.79 2.02
N GLY A 101 6.00 -2.50 2.22
CA GLY A 101 6.60 -1.45 1.41
C GLY A 101 8.12 -1.40 1.54
N ALA A 102 8.68 -1.67 2.73
CA ALA A 102 10.12 -1.80 2.92
C ALA A 102 10.70 -2.91 2.04
N LYS A 103 10.08 -4.10 2.03
CA LYS A 103 10.52 -5.24 1.21
C LYS A 103 10.32 -5.04 -0.28
N VAL A 104 9.18 -4.46 -0.69
CA VAL A 104 8.95 -4.13 -2.11
C VAL A 104 9.98 -3.12 -2.59
N THR A 105 10.30 -2.10 -1.79
CA THR A 105 11.31 -1.08 -2.17
C THR A 105 12.72 -1.68 -2.23
N GLU A 106 13.06 -2.59 -1.32
CA GLU A 106 14.31 -3.36 -1.34
C GLU A 106 14.42 -4.19 -2.63
N LEU A 107 13.37 -4.93 -3.00
CA LEU A 107 13.32 -5.68 -4.24
C LEU A 107 13.53 -4.79 -5.46
N LEU A 108 12.83 -3.65 -5.54
CA LEU A 108 12.99 -2.71 -6.66
C LEU A 108 14.41 -2.15 -6.74
N TYR A 109 15.05 -1.89 -5.59
CA TYR A 109 16.41 -1.39 -5.51
C TYR A 109 17.43 -2.43 -6.02
N ASP A 110 17.26 -3.69 -5.64
CA ASP A 110 18.16 -4.79 -6.01
C ASP A 110 18.01 -5.17 -7.49
N GLU A 111 16.77 -5.30 -7.97
CA GLU A 111 16.48 -5.79 -9.33
C GLU A 111 16.64 -4.70 -10.40
N TYR A 112 16.14 -3.49 -10.13
CA TYR A 112 16.17 -2.37 -11.08
C TYR A 112 17.24 -1.35 -10.72
N SER A 113 18.44 -1.86 -10.44
CA SER A 113 19.59 -1.03 -10.05
C SER A 113 19.82 0.13 -11.04
N GLY A 114 19.99 1.33 -10.49
CA GLY A 114 20.19 2.56 -11.27
C GLY A 114 18.91 3.25 -11.76
N LYS A 115 17.72 2.67 -11.57
CA LYS A 115 16.44 3.37 -11.79
C LYS A 115 16.07 4.22 -10.57
N GLY A 116 15.44 5.36 -10.82
CA GLY A 116 15.04 6.27 -9.73
C GLY A 116 13.90 5.68 -8.91
N ILE A 117 13.98 5.71 -7.58
CA ILE A 117 12.91 5.24 -6.70
C ILE A 117 12.47 6.39 -5.80
N LEU A 118 11.24 6.88 -6.00
CA LEU A 118 10.62 7.92 -5.18
C LEU A 118 9.61 7.27 -4.24
N THR A 119 9.79 7.45 -2.94
CA THR A 119 8.90 6.84 -1.96
C THR A 119 8.19 7.87 -1.11
N TRP A 120 6.90 7.63 -0.91
CA TRP A 120 5.96 8.51 -0.24
C TRP A 120 5.40 7.76 0.97
N GLY A 121 5.94 8.06 2.15
CA GLY A 121 5.54 7.40 3.39
C GLY A 121 4.30 8.05 4.00
N LEU A 122 3.16 7.38 3.93
CA LEU A 122 1.85 7.89 4.34
C LEU A 122 1.56 7.59 5.82
N THR A 123 1.22 8.64 6.56
CA THR A 123 0.72 8.52 7.94
C THR A 123 -0.65 9.21 8.04
N PRO A 124 -1.71 8.50 8.46
CA PRO A 124 -3.02 9.08 8.61
C PRO A 124 -3.03 10.08 9.78
N THR A 125 -3.96 11.01 9.73
CA THR A 125 -4.32 11.81 10.90
C THR A 125 -4.84 10.89 11.98
N VAL A 126 -4.11 10.85 13.10
CA VAL A 126 -4.68 10.29 14.32
C VAL A 126 -5.78 11.24 14.77
N PRO A 127 -7.04 10.79 14.97
CA PRO A 127 -8.03 11.61 15.65
C PRO A 127 -7.63 11.72 17.12
N CYS A 128 -6.65 12.58 17.42
CA CYS A 128 -6.60 13.25 18.70
C CYS A 128 -7.52 14.45 18.53
N LEU A 129 -8.83 14.22 18.67
CA LEU A 129 -9.79 15.30 18.79
C LEU A 129 -9.92 15.60 20.29
N PRO A 130 -9.16 16.55 20.87
CA PRO A 130 -9.66 17.17 22.07
C PRO A 130 -10.81 18.09 21.65
N LEU A 131 -11.89 18.07 22.45
CA LEU A 131 -12.74 19.23 22.68
C LEU A 131 -14.01 19.42 21.82
N LEU A 132 -14.86 18.41 21.59
CA LEU A 132 -16.32 18.73 21.52
C LEU A 132 -17.35 17.61 21.65
N THR A 133 -16.96 16.33 21.71
CA THR A 133 -17.99 15.28 21.81
C THR A 133 -17.57 14.24 22.83
N THR A 134 -18.21 14.30 24.00
CA THR A 134 -18.24 13.30 25.08
C THR A 134 -16.87 12.85 25.62
N GLY A 135 -16.61 13.14 26.90
CA GLY A 135 -15.36 12.87 27.63
C GLY A 135 -14.94 11.39 27.78
N PHE A 136 -14.82 10.68 26.67
CA PHE A 136 -14.16 9.40 26.53
C PHE A 136 -13.02 9.58 25.54
N CYS A 137 -11.87 10.08 26.02
CA CYS A 137 -10.62 9.57 25.48
C CYS A 137 -10.62 8.09 25.84
N PHE A 138 -11.10 7.22 24.94
CA PHE A 138 -10.74 5.82 25.02
C PHE A 138 -9.21 5.81 25.11
N PRO A 139 -8.60 5.14 26.10
CA PRO A 139 -7.16 4.95 26.08
C PRO A 139 -6.86 4.29 24.74
N GLN A 140 -6.34 5.04 23.76
CA GLN A 140 -5.84 4.43 22.54
C GLN A 140 -4.85 3.37 23.01
N ASP A 141 -5.14 2.11 22.66
CA ASP A 141 -4.42 0.95 23.14
C ASP A 141 -2.92 1.24 23.09
N TYR A 142 -2.26 1.29 24.25
CA TYR A 142 -0.83 1.57 24.35
C TYR A 142 -0.03 0.71 23.36
N GLN A 143 -0.46 -0.55 23.18
CA GLN A 143 0.06 -1.49 22.19
C GLN A 143 -0.02 -0.94 20.75
N LYS A 144 -1.17 -0.42 20.32
CA LYS A 144 -1.34 0.17 18.98
C LYS A 144 -0.44 1.39 18.78
N ASN A 145 -0.25 2.20 19.82
CA ASN A 145 0.67 3.34 19.74
C ASN A 145 2.13 2.90 19.62
N VAL A 146 2.53 1.84 20.33
CA VAL A 146 3.86 1.24 20.20
C VAL A 146 4.06 0.66 18.79
N TYR A 147 3.12 -0.14 18.28
CA TYR A 147 3.20 -0.66 16.91
C TYR A 147 3.33 0.46 15.89
N ARG A 148 2.48 1.50 15.98
CA ARG A 148 2.53 2.63 15.06
C ARG A 148 3.86 3.35 15.08
N LEU A 149 4.41 3.62 16.27
CA LEU A 149 5.72 4.25 16.41
C LEU A 149 6.82 3.39 15.79
N MET A 150 6.84 2.09 16.11
CA MET A 150 7.85 1.16 15.60
C MET A 150 7.75 1.00 14.08
N ASN A 151 6.54 0.78 13.55
CA ASN A 151 6.29 0.70 12.11
C ASN A 151 6.75 1.96 11.39
N THR A 152 6.46 3.14 11.97
CA THR A 152 6.84 4.42 11.35
C THR A 152 8.35 4.59 11.34
N ALA A 153 9.02 4.31 12.46
CA ALA A 153 10.47 4.40 12.55
C ALA A 153 11.15 3.43 11.57
N LEU A 154 10.75 2.16 11.58
CA LEU A 154 11.31 1.13 10.70
C LEU A 154 10.99 1.42 9.22
N GLY A 155 9.75 1.81 8.92
CA GLY A 155 9.32 2.21 7.58
C GLY A 155 10.16 3.35 7.03
N ILE A 156 10.38 4.42 7.81
CA ILE A 156 11.25 5.54 7.40
C ILE A 156 12.68 5.07 7.13
N VAL A 157 13.26 4.26 8.02
CA VAL A 157 14.65 3.79 7.88
C VAL A 157 14.81 2.93 6.63
N HIS A 158 13.92 1.96 6.42
CA HIS A 158 14.04 1.03 5.29
C HIS A 158 13.70 1.71 3.96
N LEU A 159 12.63 2.52 3.90
CA LEU A 159 12.27 3.24 2.68
C LEU A 159 13.38 4.25 2.32
N SER A 160 13.85 5.05 3.27
CA SER A 160 14.94 6.02 2.98
C SER A 160 16.23 5.37 2.51
N ARG A 161 16.54 4.15 2.97
CA ARG A 161 17.75 3.40 2.57
C ARG A 161 17.69 2.93 1.11
N HIS A 162 16.54 2.47 0.64
CA HIS A 162 16.39 1.87 -0.70
C HIS A 162 15.77 2.82 -1.73
N SER A 163 15.60 4.10 -1.38
CA SER A 163 15.01 5.11 -2.26
C SER A 163 16.04 6.13 -2.71
N SER A 164 15.86 6.65 -3.92
CA SER A 164 16.57 7.85 -4.37
C SER A 164 16.08 9.10 -3.62
N LEU A 165 14.78 9.13 -3.27
CA LEU A 165 14.18 10.15 -2.43
C LEU A 165 13.06 9.51 -1.60
N PHE A 166 13.06 9.79 -0.31
CA PHE A 166 11.96 9.47 0.59
C PHE A 166 11.31 10.76 1.10
N CYS A 167 9.99 10.83 0.99
CA CYS A 167 9.19 11.93 1.49
C CYS A 167 8.12 11.41 2.48
N PRO A 168 8.27 11.68 3.79
CA PRO A 168 7.21 11.38 4.74
C PRO A 168 6.05 12.37 4.56
N MET A 169 4.85 11.85 4.36
CA MET A 169 3.61 12.63 4.24
C MET A 169 2.68 12.31 5.41
N SER A 170 2.33 13.36 6.15
CA SER A 170 1.42 13.29 7.28
C SER A 170 0.46 14.47 7.22
N LEU A 171 -0.82 14.20 7.46
CA LEU A 171 -1.83 15.26 7.67
C LEU A 171 -1.78 15.83 9.09
N SER A 172 -1.02 15.19 9.99
CA SER A 172 -0.74 15.66 11.35
C SER A 172 0.58 16.41 11.40
N GLY A 173 0.61 17.56 12.09
CA GLY A 173 1.86 18.31 12.34
C GLY A 173 2.84 17.61 13.30
N SER A 174 2.44 16.47 13.90
CA SER A 174 3.32 15.60 14.66
C SER A 174 3.13 14.13 14.27
N LEU A 175 4.13 13.29 14.48
CA LEU A 175 4.06 11.84 14.27
C LEU A 175 3.22 11.09 15.34
N GLY A 176 2.34 11.79 16.06
CA GLY A 176 1.52 11.19 17.12
C GLY A 176 2.27 10.95 18.44
N ILE A 177 3.51 11.42 18.56
CA ILE A 177 4.25 11.50 19.82
C ILE A 177 3.84 12.82 20.49
N ARG A 178 3.17 12.74 21.64
CA ARG A 178 2.94 13.86 22.56
C ARG A 178 3.52 13.49 23.92
#